data_AF-A0A1I3S480-F1
#
_entry.id   AF-A0A1I3S480-F1
#
_cell.length_a   1.000
_cell.length_b   1.000
_cell.length_c   1.000
_cell.angle_alpha   90.00
_cell.angle_beta   90.00
_cell.angle_gamma   90.00
#
_symmetry.space_group_name_H-M   'P 1'
#
loop_
_entity.id
_entity.type
_entity.pdbx_description
1 polymer ?
#
loop_
_entity_poly.entity_id
_entity_poly.type
_entity_poly.pdbx_seq_one_letter_code
_entity_poly.pdbx_strand_id
1 'polypeptide(L)'
;MRLRFLLLVAILVTLSASRAGAPADVSTTLSDIMTKIQLQHAKLWFAGKLSNWGLANYELQQIDSNLEATGRLLADQSRASRTKEQLQAVRQALQSKDIAAFNKAYAPVYGDWEPIIVFLGWATNVSDIKSSPPRA
;
A
#
# COMPACT_ATOMS: atom_id res chain seq x y z
N MET A 1 43.02 -6.05 35.22
CA MET A 1 42.59 -4.97 34.31
C MET A 1 42.96 -5.16 32.83
N ARG A 2 43.56 -6.28 32.38
CA ARG A 2 43.93 -6.45 30.96
C ARG A 2 43.03 -7.38 30.13
N LEU A 3 42.12 -8.12 30.78
CA LEU A 3 41.24 -9.06 30.08
C LEU A 3 39.91 -8.43 29.61
N ARG A 4 39.44 -7.38 30.27
CA ARG A 4 38.22 -6.64 29.88
C ARG A 4 38.45 -5.69 28.69
N PHE A 5 39.68 -5.20 28.51
CA PHE A 5 40.06 -4.39 27.36
C PHE A 5 40.22 -5.20 26.08
N LEU A 6 40.60 -6.48 26.18
CA LEU A 6 40.70 -7.38 25.01
C LEU A 6 39.32 -7.83 24.48
N LEU A 7 38.28 -7.81 25.31
CA LEU A 7 36.91 -8.11 24.88
C LEU A 7 36.22 -6.95 24.14
N LEU A 8 36.69 -5.70 24.31
CA LEU A 8 36.11 -4.53 23.65
C LEU A 8 36.65 -4.28 22.23
N VAL A 9 37.84 -4.81 21.90
CA VAL A 9 38.40 -4.71 20.53
C VAL A 9 37.82 -5.77 19.59
N ALA A 10 37.37 -6.91 20.13
CA ALA A 10 36.79 -8.00 19.33
C ALA A 10 35.40 -7.67 18.75
N ILE A 11 34.68 -6.68 19.28
CA ILE A 11 33.35 -6.29 18.78
C ILE A 11 33.43 -5.33 17.59
N LEU A 12 34.57 -4.66 17.37
CA LEU A 12 34.68 -3.63 16.31
C LEU A 12 35.20 -4.16 14.97
N VAL A 13 35.61 -5.43 14.87
CA VAL A 13 36.24 -5.99 13.65
C VAL A 13 35.27 -6.85 12.81
N THR A 14 34.06 -7.15 13.28
CA THR A 14 33.14 -8.06 12.56
C THR A 14 32.14 -7.40 11.60
N LEU A 15 32.20 -6.07 11.38
CA LEU A 15 31.30 -5.39 10.42
C LEU A 15 31.87 -5.27 8.99
N SER A 16 32.73 -6.20 8.59
CA SER A 16 33.06 -6.43 7.19
C SER A 16 32.66 -7.85 6.78
N ALA A 17 31.44 -8.24 7.14
CA ALA A 17 30.77 -9.34 6.47
C ALA A 17 30.28 -8.84 5.11
N SER A 18 31.11 -9.08 4.10
CA SER A 18 30.78 -9.28 2.70
C SER A 18 29.29 -9.17 2.38
N ARG A 19 28.89 -8.05 1.76
CA ARG A 19 27.67 -8.02 0.93
C ARG A 19 27.98 -8.79 -0.36
N ALA A 20 28.20 -10.09 -0.23
CA ALA A 20 28.22 -11.01 -1.36
C ALA A 20 26.81 -10.98 -1.96
N GLY A 21 26.71 -10.64 -3.24
CA GLY A 21 25.45 -10.36 -3.95
C GLY A 21 24.44 -11.50 -3.95
N ALA A 22 23.66 -11.61 -2.88
CA ALA A 22 22.32 -12.22 -2.88
C ALA A 22 21.31 -11.19 -3.43
N PRO A 23 20.13 -11.58 -3.97
CA PRO A 23 19.26 -10.73 -4.80
C PRO A 23 18.58 -9.63 -3.99
N ALA A 24 19.35 -8.61 -3.62
CA ALA A 24 18.86 -7.39 -3.00
C ALA A 24 17.88 -6.65 -3.94
N ASP A 25 17.97 -6.90 -5.25
CA ASP A 25 17.19 -6.21 -6.27
C ASP A 25 15.70 -6.61 -6.25
N VAL A 26 15.39 -7.91 -6.26
CA VAL A 26 13.98 -8.39 -6.31
C VAL A 26 13.23 -8.03 -5.03
N SER A 27 13.82 -8.24 -3.85
CA SER A 27 13.14 -7.95 -2.57
C SER A 27 12.95 -6.45 -2.34
N THR A 28 13.92 -5.62 -2.71
CA THR A 28 13.80 -4.16 -2.59
C THR A 28 12.76 -3.63 -3.57
N THR A 29 12.85 -4.06 -4.83
CA THR A 29 11.87 -3.70 -5.87
C THR A 29 10.46 -4.12 -5.48
N LEU A 30 10.29 -5.31 -4.90
CA LEU A 30 8.99 -5.77 -4.40
C LEU A 30 8.47 -4.88 -3.27
N SER A 31 9.32 -4.57 -2.28
CA SER A 31 8.96 -3.67 -1.18
C SER A 31 8.48 -2.31 -1.70
N ASP A 32 9.22 -1.73 -2.65
CA ASP A 32 8.87 -0.44 -3.25
C ASP A 32 7.53 -0.48 -3.99
N ILE A 33 7.26 -1.56 -4.74
CA ILE A 33 5.98 -1.75 -5.43
C ILE A 33 4.84 -1.90 -4.43
N MET A 34 5.04 -2.68 -3.35
CA MET A 34 4.02 -2.85 -2.31
C MET A 34 3.69 -1.53 -1.61
N THR A 35 4.70 -0.72 -1.27
CA THR A 35 4.49 0.62 -0.70
C THR A 35 3.75 1.55 -1.67
N LYS A 36 4.07 1.49 -2.97
CA LYS A 36 3.34 2.27 -3.99
C LYS A 36 1.87 1.87 -4.05
N ILE A 37 1.55 0.58 -4.05
CA ILE A 37 0.17 0.08 -4.07
C ILE A 37 -0.60 0.60 -2.85
N GLN A 38 -0.01 0.54 -1.65
CA GLN A 38 -0.64 1.06 -0.42
C GLN A 38 -0.97 2.55 -0.50
N LEU A 39 -0.03 3.37 -1.00
CA LEU A 39 -0.25 4.80 -1.18
C LEU A 39 -1.33 5.08 -2.25
N GLN A 40 -1.31 4.33 -3.34
CA GLN A 40 -2.30 4.46 -4.43
C GLN A 40 -3.70 4.09 -3.97
N HIS A 41 -3.85 3.09 -3.09
CA HIS A 41 -5.12 2.77 -2.46
C HIS A 41 -5.69 3.99 -1.70
N ALA A 42 -4.87 4.61 -0.85
CA ALA A 42 -5.28 5.80 -0.11
C ALA A 42 -5.69 6.94 -1.07
N LYS A 43 -4.87 7.22 -2.08
CA LYS A 43 -5.17 8.25 -3.09
C LYS A 43 -6.44 7.98 -3.87
N LEU A 44 -6.64 6.74 -4.32
CA LEU A 44 -7.83 6.30 -5.03
C LEU A 44 -9.08 6.54 -4.19
N TRP A 45 -9.02 6.22 -2.90
CA TRP A 45 -10.13 6.48 -2.00
C TRP A 45 -10.46 7.96 -1.90
N PHE A 46 -9.48 8.82 -1.58
CA PHE A 46 -9.69 10.26 -1.50
C PHE A 46 -10.23 10.83 -2.82
N ALA A 47 -9.68 10.38 -3.95
CA ALA A 47 -10.14 10.78 -5.27
C ALA A 47 -11.61 10.41 -5.51
N GLY A 48 -12.02 9.18 -5.17
CA GLY A 48 -13.42 8.75 -5.29
C GLY A 48 -14.36 9.45 -4.31
N LYS A 49 -13.92 9.71 -3.06
CA LYS A 49 -14.70 10.47 -2.06
C LYS A 49 -14.94 11.92 -2.47
N LEU A 50 -13.98 12.52 -3.16
CA LEU A 50 -14.07 13.89 -3.70
C LEU A 50 -14.66 13.94 -5.11
N SER A 51 -15.16 12.81 -5.64
CA SER A 51 -15.67 12.70 -7.02
C SER A 51 -14.67 13.15 -8.09
N ASN A 52 -13.37 13.10 -7.80
CA ASN A 52 -12.31 13.34 -8.76
C ASN A 52 -12.09 12.05 -9.58
N TRP A 53 -13.03 11.75 -10.47
CA TRP A 53 -13.07 10.51 -11.24
C TRP A 53 -11.86 10.32 -12.16
N GLY A 54 -11.27 11.42 -12.64
CA GLY A 54 -10.05 11.38 -13.45
C GLY A 54 -8.87 10.85 -12.65
N LEU A 55 -8.65 11.42 -11.46
CA LEU A 55 -7.61 10.94 -10.55
C LEU A 55 -7.90 9.53 -10.04
N ALA A 56 -9.16 9.22 -9.74
CA ALA A 56 -9.53 7.88 -9.29
C ALA A 56 -9.25 6.81 -10.36
N ASN A 57 -9.62 7.05 -11.62
CA ASN A 57 -9.27 6.13 -12.71
C ASN A 57 -7.76 5.99 -12.89
N TYR A 58 -7.02 7.10 -12.79
CA TYR A 58 -5.57 7.08 -12.88
C TYR A 58 -4.95 6.20 -11.78
N GLU A 59 -5.31 6.40 -10.52
CA GLU A 59 -4.76 5.63 -9.41
C GLU A 59 -5.16 4.14 -9.51
N LEU A 60 -6.37 3.83 -9.97
CA LEU A 60 -6.77 2.43 -10.22
C LEU A 60 -5.91 1.77 -11.32
N GLN A 61 -5.63 2.47 -12.41
CA GLN A 61 -4.73 1.97 -13.47
C GLN A 61 -3.30 1.73 -12.96
N GLN A 62 -2.83 2.60 -12.06
CA GLN A 62 -1.51 2.44 -11.48
C GLN A 62 -1.43 1.24 -10.54
N ILE A 63 -2.49 0.98 -9.77
CA ILE A 63 -2.61 -0.26 -8.97
C ILE A 63 -2.58 -1.48 -9.90
N ASP A 64 -3.35 -1.48 -10.99
CA ASP A 64 -3.37 -2.58 -11.96
C ASP A 64 -1.96 -2.86 -12.52
N SER A 65 -1.21 -1.81 -12.87
CA SER A 65 0.15 -1.92 -13.41
C SER A 65 1.14 -2.48 -12.37
N ASN A 66 1.06 -2.00 -11.12
CA ASN A 66 1.92 -2.47 -10.03
C ASN A 66 1.62 -3.92 -9.64
N LEU A 67 0.36 -4.36 -9.72
CA LEU A 67 -0.01 -5.76 -9.51
C LEU A 67 0.58 -6.67 -10.61
N GLU A 68 0.57 -6.23 -11.87
CA GLU A 68 1.24 -6.99 -12.95
C GLU A 68 2.75 -7.08 -12.73
N ALA A 69 3.40 -5.97 -12.34
CA ALA A 69 4.82 -5.96 -12.03
C ALA A 69 5.14 -6.95 -10.88
N THR A 70 4.30 -6.97 -9.85
CA THR A 70 4.41 -7.91 -8.73
C THR A 70 4.30 -9.36 -9.17
N GLY A 71 3.29 -9.70 -9.97
CA GLY A 71 3.09 -11.08 -10.43
C GLY A 71 4.22 -11.57 -11.35
N ARG A 72 4.83 -10.67 -12.13
CA ARG A 72 6.05 -10.96 -12.91
C ARG A 72 7.25 -11.22 -12.00
N LEU A 73 7.46 -10.39 -10.97
CA LEU A 73 8.59 -10.54 -10.04
C LEU A 73 8.49 -11.80 -9.18
N LEU A 74 7.29 -12.18 -8.76
CA LEU A 74 7.05 -13.35 -7.92
C LEU A 74 6.75 -14.63 -8.72
N ALA A 75 6.70 -14.55 -10.04
CA ALA A 75 6.22 -15.62 -10.93
C ALA A 75 4.83 -16.18 -10.52
N ASP A 76 4.00 -15.36 -9.89
CA ASP A 76 2.65 -15.69 -9.43
C ASP A 76 1.64 -14.66 -9.97
N GLN A 77 1.28 -14.86 -11.24
CA GLN A 77 0.27 -14.05 -11.90
C GLN A 77 -1.14 -14.31 -11.35
N SER A 78 -1.38 -15.47 -10.74
CA SER A 78 -2.70 -15.86 -10.22
C SER A 78 -3.12 -14.96 -9.05
N ARG A 79 -2.15 -14.58 -8.20
CA ARG A 79 -2.40 -13.69 -7.07
C ARG A 79 -2.69 -12.27 -7.54
N ALA A 80 -1.93 -11.75 -8.50
CA ALA A 80 -2.18 -10.45 -9.12
C ALA A 80 -3.56 -10.40 -9.78
N SER A 81 -3.93 -11.43 -10.55
CA SER A 81 -5.26 -11.52 -11.20
C SER A 81 -6.40 -11.54 -10.18
N ARG A 82 -6.31 -12.35 -9.12
CA ARG A 82 -7.33 -12.38 -8.06
C ARG A 82 -7.51 -11.01 -7.39
N THR A 83 -6.42 -10.29 -7.13
CA THR A 83 -6.52 -8.93 -6.58
C THR A 83 -7.18 -7.95 -7.55
N LYS A 84 -6.91 -8.06 -8.86
CA LYS A 84 -7.60 -7.25 -9.88
C LYS A 84 -9.10 -7.56 -9.98
N GLU A 85 -9.48 -8.81 -9.82
CA GLU A 85 -10.88 -9.25 -9.76
C GLU A 85 -11.60 -8.63 -8.54
N GLN A 86 -10.94 -8.61 -7.38
CA GLN A 86 -11.47 -7.94 -6.18
C GLN A 86 -11.74 -6.44 -6.39
N LEU A 87 -11.00 -5.78 -7.29
CA LEU A 87 -11.19 -4.38 -7.66
C LEU A 87 -12.24 -4.15 -8.75
N GLN A 88 -12.88 -5.20 -9.28
CA GLN A 88 -13.85 -5.06 -10.37
C GLN A 88 -15.06 -4.21 -9.99
N ALA A 89 -15.59 -4.37 -8.76
CA ALA A 89 -16.69 -3.54 -8.28
C ALA A 89 -16.30 -2.05 -8.22
N VAL A 90 -15.05 -1.76 -7.81
CA VAL A 90 -14.52 -0.39 -7.77
C VAL A 90 -14.43 0.17 -9.19
N ARG A 91 -13.93 -0.62 -10.14
CA ARG A 91 -13.84 -0.25 -11.56
C ARG A 91 -15.22 0.10 -12.13
N GLN A 92 -16.24 -0.71 -11.86
CA GLN A 92 -17.61 -0.45 -12.30
C GLN A 92 -18.17 0.85 -11.68
N ALA A 93 -17.93 1.07 -10.38
CA ALA A 93 -18.38 2.28 -9.70
C ALA A 93 -17.69 3.56 -10.22
N LEU A 94 -16.42 3.48 -10.61
CA LEU A 94 -15.73 4.61 -11.25
C LEU A 94 -16.27 4.91 -12.65
N GLN A 95 -16.62 3.87 -13.41
CA GLN A 95 -17.24 4.03 -14.73
C GLN A 95 -18.62 4.70 -14.63
N SER A 96 -19.43 4.32 -13.64
CA SER A 96 -20.73 4.94 -13.40
C SER A 96 -20.64 6.30 -12.73
N LYS A 97 -19.46 6.72 -12.26
CA LYS A 97 -19.23 7.98 -11.51
C LYS A 97 -20.21 8.15 -10.34
N ASP A 98 -20.57 7.03 -9.73
CA ASP A 98 -21.56 6.99 -8.66
C ASP A 98 -20.82 6.85 -7.33
N ILE A 99 -20.89 7.91 -6.52
CA ILE A 99 -20.24 7.95 -5.21
C ILE A 99 -20.81 6.93 -4.22
N ALA A 100 -22.10 6.60 -4.31
CA ALA A 100 -22.72 5.59 -3.45
C ALA A 100 -22.27 4.18 -3.87
N ALA A 101 -22.26 3.91 -5.17
CA ALA A 101 -21.70 2.68 -5.71
C ALA A 101 -20.21 2.54 -5.37
N PHE A 102 -19.43 3.63 -5.45
CA PHE A 102 -18.00 3.63 -5.12
C PHE A 102 -17.77 3.31 -3.64
N ASN A 103 -18.48 3.99 -2.73
CA ASN A 103 -18.37 3.71 -1.30
C ASN A 103 -18.73 2.25 -0.99
N LYS A 104 -19.77 1.71 -1.62
CA LYS A 104 -20.18 0.31 -1.45
C LYS A 104 -19.15 -0.66 -2.00
N ALA A 105 -18.60 -0.38 -3.18
CA ALA A 105 -17.61 -1.22 -3.84
C ALA A 105 -16.26 -1.22 -3.11
N TYR A 106 -15.90 -0.11 -2.47
CA TYR A 106 -14.67 0.01 -1.70
C TYR A 106 -14.81 -0.54 -0.27
N ALA A 107 -16.02 -0.66 0.28
CA ALA A 107 -16.21 -1.15 1.66
C ALA A 107 -15.62 -2.55 1.95
N PRO A 108 -15.72 -3.57 1.06
CA PRO A 108 -15.04 -4.84 1.24
C PRO A 108 -13.52 -4.74 1.13
N VAL A 109 -13.01 -3.81 0.30
CA VAL A 109 -11.58 -3.48 0.24
C VAL A 109 -11.13 -2.85 1.58
N TYR A 110 -12.03 -2.16 2.28
CA TYR A 110 -11.85 -1.53 3.60
C TYR A 110 -11.99 -2.43 4.82
N GLY A 111 -12.56 -3.63 4.70
CA GLY A 111 -12.78 -4.54 5.84
C GLY A 111 -11.52 -4.83 6.67
N ASP A 112 -10.33 -4.62 6.09
CA ASP A 112 -9.01 -4.79 6.71
C ASP A 112 -8.24 -3.47 7.01
N TRP A 113 -8.78 -2.27 6.74
CA TRP A 113 -8.03 -0.99 6.81
C TRP A 113 -8.33 -0.10 8.03
N GLU A 114 -9.22 -0.51 8.94
CA GLU A 114 -9.39 0.12 10.27
C GLU A 114 -8.04 0.50 10.93
N PRO A 115 -6.98 -0.33 10.88
CA PRO A 115 -5.71 0.00 11.51
C PRO A 115 -5.01 1.21 10.91
N ILE A 116 -5.07 1.45 9.60
CA ILE A 116 -4.32 2.54 8.95
C ILE A 116 -5.01 3.88 9.16
N ILE A 117 -6.34 3.87 9.29
CA ILE A 117 -7.11 5.06 9.63
C ILE A 117 -6.80 5.49 11.07
N VAL A 118 -6.82 4.53 12.00
CA VAL A 118 -6.46 4.77 13.40
C VAL A 118 -4.97 5.12 13.54
N PHE A 119 -4.08 4.48 12.78
CA PHE A 119 -2.61 4.69 12.82
C PHE A 119 -2.19 6.10 12.37
N LEU A 120 -2.92 6.70 11.42
CA LEU A 120 -2.68 8.08 10.98
C LEU A 120 -3.38 9.13 11.88
N GLY A 121 -4.05 8.71 12.96
CA GLY A 121 -4.54 9.60 14.04
C GLY A 121 -5.69 10.55 13.66
N TRP A 122 -6.41 10.28 12.58
CA TRP A 122 -7.44 11.18 12.02
C TRP A 122 -8.86 10.87 12.46
N ALA A 123 -9.13 9.67 12.98
CA ALA A 123 -10.39 9.29 13.60
C ALA A 123 -10.26 7.99 14.41
N THR A 124 -11.05 7.86 15.48
CA THR A 124 -11.23 6.58 16.18
C THR A 124 -12.23 5.67 15.48
N ASN A 125 -13.08 6.23 14.60
CA ASN A 125 -14.05 5.50 13.79
C ASN A 125 -14.34 6.24 12.46
N VAL A 126 -14.59 5.51 11.37
CA VAL A 126 -14.89 6.09 10.04
C VAL A 126 -16.14 6.98 10.04
N SER A 127 -17.08 6.78 10.97
CA SER A 127 -18.26 7.64 11.14
C SER A 127 -17.90 9.11 11.43
N ASP A 128 -16.75 9.36 12.05
CA ASP A 128 -16.30 10.69 12.49
C ASP A 128 -15.82 11.57 11.32
N ILE A 129 -15.48 10.94 10.19
CA ILE A 129 -15.11 11.63 8.96
C ILE A 129 -16.35 12.26 8.30
N LYS A 130 -17.53 11.65 8.46
CA LYS A 130 -18.80 12.18 7.91
C LYS A 130 -19.29 13.42 8.68
N SER A 131 -18.91 13.57 9.94
CA SER A 131 -19.32 14.69 10.81
C SER A 131 -18.31 15.84 10.88
N SER A 132 -17.10 15.68 10.35
CA SER A 132 -16.11 16.76 10.30
C SER A 132 -16.47 17.79 9.23
N PRO A 133 -16.69 19.08 9.59
CA PRO A 133 -16.97 20.11 8.60
C PRO A 133 -15.77 20.32 7.67
N PRO A 134 -15.98 20.71 6.40
CA PRO A 134 -14.88 21.09 5.52
C PRO A 134 -14.14 22.27 6.17
N ARG A 135 -12.86 22.08 6.49
CA ARG A 135 -12.02 23.20 6.94
C ARG A 135 -11.88 24.17 5.78
N ALA A 136 -12.34 25.40 6.00
CA ALA A 136 -12.23 26.53 5.09
C ALA A 136 -10.77 26.90 4.84
#